data_AF-A0A9E3NFS1-F1
#
_entry.id   AF-A0A9E3NFS1-F1
#
_cell.length_a   1.000
_cell.length_b   1.000
_cell.length_c   1.000
_cell.angle_alpha   90.00
_cell.angle_beta   90.00
_cell.angle_gamma   90.00
#
_symmetry.space_group_name_H-M   'P 1'
#
loop_
_entity.id
_entity.type
_entity.pdbx_description
1 polymer ?
#
loop_
_entity_poly.entity_id
_entity_poly.type
_entity_poly.pdbx_seq_one_letter_code
_entity_poly.pdbx_strand_id
1 'polypeptide(L)'
;MNVQPASILQQSLDKQRIVITGSRGTTTLTALLVHVLNYYKRSFDYVMSAPAHGITETARITHAPIIIIEGNEHTMLDYKHHIGLISNILWTKTDEFPSEEDYVMLFDKFADNLPKAGLLFYCENDPIAFVVGAKPRTDVLSTGYKIHPHTSEAGKHFLTTGKEKVPVNIYGSVNFQNISGAKELLKRIGITAEQFYQAIPSFPL
;
A
#
# COMPACT_ATOMS: atom_id res chain seq x y z
N MET A 1 5.51 17.82 -11.20
CA MET A 1 6.96 17.56 -11.31
C MET A 1 7.10 16.07 -11.57
N ASN A 2 7.55 15.64 -12.76
CA ASN A 2 7.73 14.21 -13.04
C ASN A 2 9.01 13.75 -12.33
N VAL A 3 8.89 13.29 -11.08
CA VAL A 3 10.05 12.83 -10.33
C VAL A 3 10.50 11.49 -10.90
N GLN A 4 11.71 11.43 -11.40
CA GLN A 4 12.26 10.24 -12.05
C GLN A 4 12.58 9.15 -10.99
N PRO A 5 12.25 7.87 -11.23
CA PRO A 5 12.51 6.78 -10.27
C PRO A 5 13.97 6.70 -9.80
N ALA A 6 14.93 6.89 -10.72
CA ALA A 6 16.35 6.92 -10.38
C ALA A 6 16.71 8.05 -9.39
N SER A 7 16.07 9.21 -9.53
CA SER A 7 16.27 10.33 -8.61
C SER A 7 15.66 10.06 -7.24
N ILE A 8 14.48 9.43 -7.20
CA ILE A 8 13.86 8.98 -5.94
C ILE A 8 14.77 7.99 -5.23
N LEU A 9 15.27 6.97 -5.94
CA LEU A 9 16.17 5.98 -5.38
C LEU A 9 17.42 6.64 -4.80
N GLN A 10 18.08 7.53 -5.55
CA GLN A 10 19.26 8.25 -5.08
C GLN A 10 18.97 9.06 -3.80
N GLN A 11 17.85 9.76 -3.74
CA GLN A 11 17.45 10.58 -2.59
C GLN A 11 16.95 9.75 -1.39
N SER A 12 16.77 8.44 -1.57
CA SER A 12 16.24 7.54 -0.54
C SER A 12 17.14 6.36 -0.21
N LEU A 13 18.43 6.42 -0.57
CA LEU A 13 19.41 5.37 -0.28
C LEU A 13 19.47 5.05 1.23
N ASP A 14 19.48 6.09 2.07
CA ASP A 14 19.56 5.97 3.53
C ASP A 14 18.18 5.83 4.22
N LYS A 15 17.11 5.57 3.45
CA LYS A 15 15.74 5.45 3.96
C LYS A 15 15.21 4.03 3.84
N GLN A 16 14.29 3.66 4.73
CA GLN A 16 13.45 2.50 4.49
C GLN A 16 12.40 2.83 3.43
N ARG A 17 12.62 2.32 2.21
CA ARG A 17 11.71 2.42 1.07
C ARG A 17 10.56 1.41 1.16
N ILE A 18 9.34 1.92 1.13
CA ILE A 18 8.07 1.17 1.14
C ILE A 18 7.38 1.42 -0.19
N VAL A 19 7.13 0.38 -0.98
CA VAL A 19 6.47 0.52 -2.29
C VAL A 19 5.09 -0.14 -2.27
N ILE A 20 4.09 0.65 -2.64
CA ILE A 20 2.69 0.23 -2.74
C ILE A 20 2.37 0.00 -4.21
N THR A 21 1.92 -1.19 -4.56
CA THR A 21 1.65 -1.62 -5.93
C THR A 21 0.31 -2.31 -6.06
N GLY A 22 -0.18 -2.34 -7.28
CA GLY A 22 -1.41 -2.99 -7.68
C GLY A 22 -2.00 -2.31 -8.90
N SER A 23 -2.84 -3.00 -9.64
CA SER A 23 -3.41 -2.48 -10.90
C SER A 23 -4.38 -1.32 -10.67
N ARG A 24 -5.10 -1.30 -9.54
CA ARG A 24 -6.09 -0.27 -9.22
C ARG A 24 -6.10 0.07 -7.72
N GLY A 25 -6.43 1.32 -7.40
CA GLY A 25 -6.69 1.76 -6.02
C GLY A 25 -5.44 1.99 -5.15
N THR A 26 -4.25 1.91 -5.73
CA THR A 26 -2.96 2.16 -5.07
C THR A 26 -2.82 3.60 -4.54
N THR A 27 -3.34 4.59 -5.27
CA THR A 27 -3.35 6.00 -4.82
C THR A 27 -4.16 6.16 -3.53
N THR A 28 -5.35 5.54 -3.43
CA THR A 28 -6.17 5.59 -2.20
C THR A 28 -5.48 4.87 -1.04
N LEU A 29 -4.88 3.71 -1.30
CA LEU A 29 -4.12 2.98 -0.28
C LEU A 29 -2.91 3.79 0.22
N THR A 30 -2.17 4.42 -0.70
CA THR A 30 -1.03 5.28 -0.36
C THR A 30 -1.50 6.48 0.45
N ALA A 31 -2.59 7.13 0.05
CA ALA A 31 -3.19 8.23 0.78
C ALA A 31 -3.63 7.83 2.20
N LEU A 32 -4.20 6.62 2.38
CA LEU A 32 -4.55 6.08 3.71
C LEU A 32 -3.31 5.99 4.63
N LEU A 33 -2.19 5.48 4.12
CA LEU A 33 -0.94 5.41 4.87
C LEU A 33 -0.44 6.81 5.24
N VAL A 34 -0.38 7.71 4.28
CA VAL A 34 0.06 9.11 4.45
C VAL A 34 -0.84 9.83 5.47
N HIS A 35 -2.16 9.63 5.40
CA HIS A 35 -3.13 10.22 6.32
C HIS A 35 -2.88 9.79 7.77
N VAL A 36 -2.77 8.49 8.03
CA VAL A 36 -2.55 7.97 9.40
C VAL A 36 -1.21 8.46 9.96
N LEU A 37 -0.15 8.47 9.15
CA LEU A 37 1.15 8.98 9.58
C LEU A 37 1.13 10.50 9.84
N ASN A 38 0.43 11.28 9.01
CA ASN A 38 0.24 12.71 9.24
C ASN A 38 -0.58 12.98 10.51
N TYR A 39 -1.64 12.20 10.76
CA TYR A 39 -2.47 12.32 11.97
C TYR A 39 -1.62 12.23 13.24
N TYR A 40 -0.67 11.29 13.27
CA TYR A 40 0.28 11.12 14.38
C TYR A 40 1.56 11.95 14.26
N LYS A 41 1.65 12.87 13.30
CA LYS A 41 2.82 13.74 13.06
C LYS A 41 4.12 12.95 12.97
N ARG A 42 4.09 11.76 12.36
CA ARG A 42 5.30 10.96 12.12
C ARG A 42 6.19 11.67 11.09
N SER A 43 7.50 11.48 11.21
CA SER A 43 8.45 11.90 10.17
C SER A 43 8.51 10.84 9.08
N PHE A 44 8.05 11.17 7.88
CA PHE A 44 8.05 10.29 6.71
C PHE A 44 8.00 11.11 5.42
N ASP A 45 8.53 10.51 4.36
CA ASP A 45 8.44 11.01 3.01
C ASP A 45 7.43 10.21 2.20
N TYR A 46 6.95 10.77 1.10
CA TYR A 46 6.09 10.04 0.18
C TYR A 46 6.21 10.52 -1.26
N VAL A 47 5.84 9.65 -2.20
CA VAL A 47 5.69 9.92 -3.63
C VAL A 47 4.40 9.26 -4.10
N MET A 48 3.52 10.05 -4.71
CA MET A 48 2.21 9.67 -5.23
C MET A 48 2.11 10.08 -6.69
N SER A 49 1.27 9.37 -7.45
CA SER A 49 1.01 9.65 -8.85
C SER A 49 0.16 10.91 -9.05
N ALA A 50 -0.78 11.16 -8.12
CA ALA A 50 -1.69 12.29 -8.16
C ALA A 50 -2.11 12.73 -6.74
N PRO A 51 -2.58 13.98 -6.56
CA PRO A 51 -3.22 14.42 -5.32
C PRO A 51 -4.45 13.55 -5.02
N ALA A 52 -4.67 13.19 -3.75
CA ALA A 52 -5.80 12.38 -3.34
C ALA A 52 -6.17 12.59 -1.87
N HIS A 53 -7.47 12.52 -1.55
CA HIS A 53 -7.98 12.41 -0.17
C HIS A 53 -7.39 13.44 0.81
N GLY A 54 -7.39 14.71 0.40
CA GLY A 54 -6.87 15.83 1.20
C GLY A 54 -5.36 16.07 1.11
N ILE A 55 -4.62 15.24 0.36
CA ILE A 55 -3.19 15.42 0.08
C ILE A 55 -3.06 16.17 -1.25
N THR A 56 -2.54 17.39 -1.21
CA THR A 56 -2.42 18.28 -2.38
C THR A 56 -1.07 18.15 -3.10
N GLU A 57 0.00 17.89 -2.36
CA GLU A 57 1.35 17.69 -2.90
C GLU A 57 1.55 16.22 -3.25
N THR A 58 2.10 15.94 -4.43
CA THR A 58 2.35 14.55 -4.89
C THR A 58 3.67 13.97 -4.43
N ALA A 59 4.57 14.78 -3.86
CA ALA A 59 5.83 14.29 -3.33
C ALA A 59 6.33 15.18 -2.20
N ARG A 60 6.86 14.54 -1.15
CA ARG A 60 7.60 15.19 -0.07
C ARG A 60 8.81 14.33 0.23
N ILE A 61 10.00 14.88 0.00
CA ILE A 61 11.28 14.20 0.19
C ILE A 61 12.16 15.09 1.07
N THR A 62 12.54 14.58 2.24
CA THR A 62 13.24 15.29 3.29
C THR A 62 14.38 14.41 3.85
N HIS A 63 14.75 14.58 5.12
CA HIS A 63 15.65 13.65 5.84
C HIS A 63 14.89 12.60 6.67
N ALA A 64 13.59 12.43 6.45
CA ALA A 64 12.80 11.42 7.14
C ALA A 64 13.36 9.99 6.92
N PRO A 65 13.26 9.09 7.91
CA PRO A 65 13.87 7.76 7.84
C PRO A 65 13.14 6.78 6.92
N ILE A 66 11.89 7.07 6.55
CA ILE A 66 11.06 6.21 5.71
C ILE A 66 10.50 7.01 4.53
N ILE A 67 10.25 6.32 3.42
CA ILE A 67 9.57 6.87 2.26
C ILE A 67 8.52 5.89 1.74
N ILE A 68 7.29 6.37 1.53
CA ILE A 68 6.19 5.61 0.93
C ILE A 68 6.06 5.99 -0.54
N ILE A 69 6.15 5.02 -1.43
CA ILE A 69 6.18 5.26 -2.87
C ILE A 69 5.02 4.49 -3.50
N GLU A 70 4.15 5.22 -4.20
CA GLU A 70 3.17 4.61 -5.11
C GLU A 70 3.91 4.11 -6.36
N GLY A 71 4.04 2.79 -6.47
CA GLY A 71 4.63 2.13 -7.63
C GLY A 71 3.56 1.82 -8.67
N ASN A 72 3.89 2.05 -9.94
CA ASN A 72 3.12 1.57 -11.09
C ASN A 72 3.93 0.53 -11.87
N GLU A 73 3.30 -0.05 -12.88
CA GLU A 73 3.86 -1.16 -13.66
C GLU A 73 5.18 -0.81 -14.36
N HIS A 74 5.46 0.47 -14.57
CA HIS A 74 6.66 0.95 -15.24
C HIS A 74 7.82 1.23 -14.28
N THR A 75 7.55 1.40 -12.99
CA THR A 75 8.53 1.95 -12.03
C THR A 75 8.70 1.13 -10.76
N MET A 76 7.76 0.22 -10.46
CA MET A 76 7.72 -0.52 -9.20
C MET A 76 8.99 -1.34 -8.90
N LEU A 77 9.75 -1.73 -9.92
CA LEU A 77 11.01 -2.49 -9.76
C LEU A 77 12.24 -1.61 -9.51
N ASP A 78 12.16 -0.31 -9.79
CA ASP A 78 13.32 0.59 -9.77
C ASP A 78 13.70 1.04 -8.35
N TYR A 79 12.75 1.03 -7.42
CA TYR A 79 12.92 1.63 -6.10
C TYR A 79 13.71 0.78 -5.10
N LYS A 80 14.11 -0.45 -5.44
CA LYS A 80 14.87 -1.37 -4.54
C LYS A 80 14.28 -1.38 -3.12
N HIS A 81 13.00 -1.71 -3.04
CA HIS A 81 12.19 -1.55 -1.83
C HIS A 81 12.57 -2.56 -0.73
N HIS A 82 12.35 -2.18 0.52
CA HIS A 82 12.52 -3.08 1.68
C HIS A 82 11.19 -3.66 2.15
N ILE A 83 10.10 -2.92 1.89
CA ILE A 83 8.72 -3.32 2.19
C ILE A 83 7.92 -3.15 0.90
N GLY A 84 7.24 -4.21 0.48
CA GLY A 84 6.35 -4.20 -0.69
C GLY A 84 4.91 -4.53 -0.30
N LEU A 85 3.95 -3.92 -0.97
CA LEU A 85 2.53 -4.27 -0.85
C LEU A 85 1.92 -4.47 -2.25
N ILE A 86 1.28 -5.61 -2.47
CA ILE A 86 0.51 -5.93 -3.69
C ILE A 86 -0.99 -5.94 -3.36
N SER A 87 -1.72 -4.92 -3.80
CA SER A 87 -3.13 -4.76 -3.46
C SER A 87 -4.09 -5.57 -4.33
N ASN A 88 -3.74 -5.75 -5.60
CA ASN A 88 -4.48 -6.53 -6.60
C ASN A 88 -3.64 -6.66 -7.88
N ILE A 89 -3.94 -7.68 -8.69
CA ILE A 89 -3.31 -7.88 -10.00
C ILE A 89 -4.44 -8.14 -11.01
N LEU A 90 -4.87 -7.09 -11.69
CA LEU A 90 -5.99 -7.08 -12.63
C LEU A 90 -5.48 -6.77 -14.04
N TRP A 91 -5.11 -7.81 -14.77
CA TRP A 91 -4.63 -7.63 -16.14
C TRP A 91 -5.76 -7.12 -17.06
N THR A 92 -5.39 -6.20 -17.93
CA THR A 92 -6.20 -5.79 -19.08
C THR A 92 -5.25 -5.67 -20.24
N LYS A 93 -5.59 -6.27 -21.38
CA LYS A 93 -4.72 -6.25 -22.56
C LYS A 93 -4.50 -4.82 -23.05
N THR A 94 -3.23 -4.41 -23.12
CA THR A 94 -2.77 -3.17 -23.77
C THR A 94 -1.66 -3.47 -24.77
N ASP A 95 -1.20 -2.46 -25.50
CA ASP A 95 -0.04 -2.60 -26.38
C ASP A 95 1.25 -2.87 -25.58
N GLU A 96 1.37 -2.29 -24.39
CA GLU A 96 2.51 -2.48 -23.48
C GLU A 96 2.45 -3.81 -22.73
N PHE A 97 1.25 -4.30 -22.38
CA PHE A 97 1.04 -5.56 -21.65
C PHE A 97 0.11 -6.50 -22.44
N PRO A 98 0.60 -7.12 -23.54
CA PRO A 98 -0.22 -7.92 -24.42
C PRO A 98 -0.57 -9.31 -23.88
N SER A 99 0.14 -9.80 -22.85
CA SER A 99 -0.03 -11.11 -22.20
C SER A 99 -0.28 -10.95 -20.70
N GLU A 100 -1.20 -11.77 -20.18
CA GLU A 100 -1.45 -11.87 -18.74
C GLU A 100 -0.22 -12.40 -18.01
N GLU A 101 0.45 -13.40 -18.59
CA GLU A 101 1.65 -14.01 -18.02
C GLU A 101 2.76 -12.99 -17.81
N ASP A 102 3.01 -12.12 -18.81
CA ASP A 102 4.00 -11.05 -18.69
C ASP A 102 3.62 -10.03 -17.60
N TYR A 103 2.33 -9.71 -17.50
CA TYR A 103 1.81 -8.81 -16.48
C TYR A 103 1.94 -9.40 -15.08
N VAL A 104 1.60 -10.67 -14.87
CA VAL A 104 1.75 -11.36 -13.58
C VAL A 104 3.24 -11.52 -13.21
N MET A 105 4.09 -11.83 -14.18
CA MET A 105 5.54 -11.95 -13.99
C MET A 105 6.17 -10.65 -13.48
N LEU A 106 5.62 -9.48 -13.83
CA LEU A 106 6.06 -8.20 -13.28
C LEU A 106 5.89 -8.14 -11.75
N PHE A 107 4.75 -8.61 -11.24
CA PHE A 107 4.48 -8.66 -9.80
C PHE A 107 5.28 -9.77 -9.10
N ASP A 108 5.53 -10.90 -9.75
CA ASP A 108 6.44 -11.94 -9.23
C ASP A 108 7.86 -11.39 -9.06
N LYS A 109 8.37 -10.67 -10.07
CA LYS A 109 9.66 -9.96 -9.98
C LYS A 109 9.67 -8.91 -8.87
N PHE A 110 8.56 -8.21 -8.64
CA PHE A 110 8.46 -7.25 -7.54
C PHE A 110 8.57 -7.95 -6.19
N ALA A 111 7.85 -9.04 -5.96
CA ALA A 111 7.95 -9.83 -4.74
C ALA A 111 9.35 -10.44 -4.55
N ASP A 112 9.98 -10.91 -5.63
CA ASP A 112 11.33 -11.48 -5.59
C ASP A 112 12.43 -10.43 -5.36
N ASN A 113 12.20 -9.17 -5.75
CA ASN A 113 13.16 -8.07 -5.56
C ASN A 113 13.35 -7.61 -4.11
N LEU A 114 12.58 -8.15 -3.16
CA LEU A 114 12.78 -7.88 -1.74
C LEU A 114 14.15 -8.40 -1.25
N PRO A 115 14.90 -7.60 -0.47
CA PRO A 115 16.14 -8.04 0.15
C PRO A 115 15.87 -9.05 1.26
N LYS A 116 16.95 -9.67 1.79
CA LYS A 116 16.88 -10.45 3.02
C LYS A 116 16.28 -9.60 4.15
N ALA A 117 15.45 -10.23 4.99
CA ALA A 117 14.60 -9.60 5.99
C ALA A 117 13.58 -8.58 5.45
N GLY A 118 13.32 -8.58 4.13
CA GLY A 118 12.27 -7.78 3.51
C GLY A 118 10.88 -8.21 3.96
N LEU A 119 9.90 -7.31 3.82
CA LEU A 119 8.51 -7.55 4.17
C LEU A 119 7.63 -7.47 2.93
N LEU A 120 6.79 -8.48 2.73
CA LEU A 120 5.78 -8.48 1.66
C LEU A 120 4.39 -8.50 2.26
N PHE A 121 3.52 -7.62 1.79
CA PHE A 121 2.08 -7.66 2.06
C PHE A 121 1.32 -7.94 0.78
N TYR A 122 0.27 -8.75 0.84
CA TYR A 122 -0.53 -9.07 -0.33
C TYR A 122 -1.99 -9.29 0.03
N CYS A 123 -2.88 -8.87 -0.87
CA CYS A 123 -4.32 -9.06 -0.70
C CYS A 123 -4.72 -10.51 -1.00
N GLU A 124 -5.16 -11.25 0.01
CA GLU A 124 -5.65 -12.64 -0.16
C GLU A 124 -7.01 -12.71 -0.86
N ASN A 125 -7.74 -11.59 -0.95
CA ASN A 125 -8.99 -11.54 -1.71
C ASN A 125 -8.77 -11.43 -3.22
N ASP A 126 -7.56 -11.10 -3.67
CA ASP A 126 -7.18 -11.14 -5.07
C ASP A 126 -6.43 -12.45 -5.36
N PRO A 127 -6.99 -13.36 -6.19
CA PRO A 127 -6.41 -14.69 -6.40
C PRO A 127 -4.98 -14.66 -6.95
N ILE A 128 -4.66 -13.71 -7.83
CA ILE A 128 -3.35 -13.63 -8.48
C ILE A 128 -2.33 -13.04 -7.50
N ALA A 129 -2.69 -11.97 -6.77
CA ALA A 129 -1.87 -11.42 -5.70
C ALA A 129 -1.61 -12.44 -4.59
N PHE A 130 -2.60 -13.30 -4.27
CA PHE A 130 -2.41 -14.42 -3.36
C PHE A 130 -1.36 -15.42 -3.87
N VAL A 131 -1.47 -15.85 -5.13
CA VAL A 131 -0.50 -16.79 -5.74
C VAL A 131 0.91 -16.22 -5.73
N VAL A 132 1.07 -14.96 -6.12
CA VAL A 132 2.38 -14.27 -6.14
C VAL A 132 2.92 -14.08 -4.71
N GLY A 133 2.10 -13.54 -3.81
CA GLY A 133 2.55 -13.15 -2.47
C GLY A 133 2.73 -14.30 -1.48
N ALA A 134 2.01 -15.40 -1.67
CA ALA A 134 2.10 -16.59 -0.82
C ALA A 134 3.26 -17.53 -1.20
N LYS A 135 4.00 -17.24 -2.28
CA LYS A 135 5.20 -17.98 -2.69
C LYS A 135 6.21 -18.00 -1.52
N PRO A 136 6.62 -19.19 -1.05
CA PRO A 136 7.44 -19.30 0.15
C PRO A 136 8.85 -18.75 -0.10
N ARG A 137 9.31 -17.89 0.81
CA ARG A 137 10.70 -17.42 0.90
C ARG A 137 11.18 -17.54 2.34
N THR A 138 12.39 -18.07 2.53
CA THR A 138 12.97 -18.26 3.86
C THR A 138 13.57 -16.98 4.44
N ASP A 139 13.84 -15.99 3.58
CA ASP A 139 14.52 -14.75 3.91
C ASP A 139 13.60 -13.53 3.91
N VAL A 140 12.32 -13.67 3.56
CA VAL A 140 11.32 -12.59 3.53
C VAL A 140 10.13 -12.98 4.39
N LEU A 141 9.59 -12.00 5.12
CA LEU A 141 8.36 -12.18 5.87
C LEU A 141 7.17 -11.71 5.04
N SER A 142 6.40 -12.66 4.52
CA SER A 142 5.16 -12.39 3.79
C SER A 142 3.96 -12.40 4.74
N THR A 143 3.06 -11.43 4.61
CA THR A 143 1.83 -11.27 5.40
C THR A 143 0.64 -11.03 4.48
N GLY A 144 -0.23 -12.01 4.34
CA GLY A 144 -1.49 -11.86 3.64
C GLY A 144 -2.50 -11.06 4.45
N TYR A 145 -3.36 -10.30 3.78
CA TYR A 145 -4.48 -9.59 4.40
C TYR A 145 -5.78 -9.79 3.62
N LYS A 146 -6.91 -9.68 4.31
CA LYS A 146 -8.25 -9.77 3.74
C LYS A 146 -9.00 -8.46 3.91
N ILE A 147 -10.15 -8.36 3.26
CA ILE A 147 -11.12 -7.28 3.46
C ILE A 147 -11.35 -7.04 4.95
N HIS A 148 -11.32 -5.78 5.36
CA HIS A 148 -11.56 -5.45 6.75
C HIS A 148 -13.01 -5.81 7.12
N PRO A 149 -13.25 -6.49 8.25
CA PRO A 149 -14.59 -6.70 8.77
C PRO A 149 -15.33 -5.37 8.90
N HIS A 150 -16.55 -5.30 8.37
CA HIS A 150 -17.35 -4.08 8.38
C HIS A 150 -18.85 -4.39 8.34
N THR A 151 -19.65 -3.41 8.75
CA THR A 151 -21.12 -3.43 8.68
C THR A 151 -21.63 -2.11 8.13
N SER A 152 -22.83 -2.15 7.57
CA SER A 152 -23.51 -0.97 7.00
C SER A 152 -24.88 -0.83 7.63
N GLU A 153 -25.14 0.30 8.27
CA GLU A 153 -26.40 0.57 8.99
C GLU A 153 -26.91 1.96 8.62
N ALA A 154 -28.14 2.04 8.10
CA ALA A 154 -28.79 3.31 7.73
C ALA A 154 -27.90 4.24 6.87
N GLY A 155 -27.17 3.69 5.90
CA GLY A 155 -26.28 4.44 5.00
C GLY A 155 -24.92 4.84 5.58
N LYS A 156 -24.61 4.44 6.81
CA LYS A 156 -23.30 4.64 7.46
C LYS A 156 -22.51 3.33 7.47
N HIS A 157 -21.19 3.43 7.29
CA HIS A 157 -20.28 2.30 7.35
C HIS A 157 -19.48 2.29 8.65
N PHE A 158 -19.24 1.09 9.16
CA PHE A 158 -18.47 0.86 10.37
C PHE A 158 -17.46 -0.26 10.14
N LEU A 159 -16.20 -0.05 10.51
CA LEU A 159 -15.25 -1.13 10.68
C LEU A 159 -15.58 -1.88 11.97
N THR A 160 -15.56 -3.22 11.93
CA THR A 160 -15.79 -4.04 13.11
C THR A 160 -14.48 -4.59 13.66
N THR A 161 -14.27 -4.43 14.97
CA THR A 161 -13.07 -4.89 15.67
C THR A 161 -13.53 -5.62 16.94
N GLY A 162 -13.66 -6.93 16.85
CA GLY A 162 -14.35 -7.71 17.88
C GLY A 162 -15.79 -7.24 18.08
N LYS A 163 -16.08 -6.63 19.24
CA LYS A 163 -17.40 -6.07 19.58
C LYS A 163 -17.54 -4.58 19.26
N GLU A 164 -16.44 -3.90 18.92
CA GLU A 164 -16.43 -2.47 18.68
C GLU A 164 -16.77 -2.14 17.22
N LYS A 165 -17.41 -0.98 17.03
CA LYS A 165 -17.73 -0.41 15.72
C LYS A 165 -17.05 0.94 15.59
N VAL A 166 -16.21 1.10 14.59
CA VAL A 166 -15.50 2.35 14.29
C VAL A 166 -16.15 2.99 13.07
N PRO A 167 -16.80 4.16 13.19
CA PRO A 167 -17.46 4.80 12.06
C PRO A 167 -16.43 5.27 11.03
N VAL A 168 -16.73 5.07 9.75
CA VAL A 168 -15.89 5.51 8.64
C VAL A 168 -16.75 6.07 7.51
N ASN A 169 -16.25 7.09 6.82
CA ASN A 169 -16.85 7.59 5.58
C ASN A 169 -16.20 6.91 4.37
N ILE A 170 -16.18 5.57 4.35
CA ILE A 170 -15.49 4.79 3.33
C ILE A 170 -16.47 3.84 2.65
N TYR A 171 -16.47 3.85 1.32
CA TYR A 171 -17.40 3.10 0.49
C TYR A 171 -16.67 2.16 -0.47
N GLY A 172 -17.29 1.03 -0.82
CA GLY A 172 -16.74 0.07 -1.79
C GLY A 172 -15.79 -0.97 -1.19
N SER A 173 -15.93 -2.22 -1.63
CA SER A 173 -15.20 -3.39 -1.09
C SER A 173 -13.68 -3.25 -1.18
N VAL A 174 -13.17 -2.68 -2.28
CA VAL A 174 -11.74 -2.43 -2.50
C VAL A 174 -11.17 -1.51 -1.41
N ASN A 175 -11.93 -0.50 -0.96
CA ASN A 175 -11.43 0.40 0.07
C ASN A 175 -11.35 -0.27 1.44
N PHE A 176 -12.25 -1.21 1.75
CA PHE A 176 -12.12 -2.04 2.96
C PHE A 176 -10.94 -3.02 2.89
N GLN A 177 -10.52 -3.46 1.69
CA GLN A 177 -9.27 -4.20 1.53
C GLN A 177 -8.06 -3.29 1.75
N ASN A 178 -8.09 -2.08 1.18
CA ASN A 178 -7.04 -1.08 1.38
C ASN A 178 -6.85 -0.73 2.87
N ILE A 179 -7.93 -0.62 3.64
CA ILE A 179 -7.85 -0.38 5.10
C ILE A 179 -7.05 -1.48 5.80
N SER A 180 -7.31 -2.75 5.50
CA SER A 180 -6.54 -3.87 6.09
C SER A 180 -5.08 -3.85 5.66
N GLY A 181 -4.81 -3.65 4.37
CA GLY A 181 -3.44 -3.56 3.85
C GLY A 181 -2.67 -2.42 4.51
N ALA A 182 -3.29 -1.24 4.64
CA ALA A 182 -2.72 -0.10 5.34
C ALA A 182 -2.45 -0.42 6.82
N LYS A 183 -3.42 -1.01 7.52
CA LYS A 183 -3.30 -1.36 8.94
C LYS A 183 -2.15 -2.33 9.19
N GLU A 184 -2.05 -3.41 8.44
CA GLU A 184 -0.99 -4.41 8.62
C GLU A 184 0.40 -3.85 8.31
N LEU A 185 0.51 -2.99 7.29
CA LEU A 185 1.76 -2.30 6.99
C LEU A 185 2.14 -1.29 8.08
N LEU A 186 1.20 -0.44 8.47
CA LEU A 186 1.40 0.59 9.50
C LEU A 186 1.82 -0.02 10.85
N LYS A 187 1.32 -1.21 11.17
CA LYS A 187 1.75 -2.00 12.33
C LYS A 187 3.25 -2.31 12.32
N ARG A 188 3.83 -2.62 11.16
CA ARG A 188 5.28 -2.89 11.05
C ARG A 188 6.14 -1.64 11.18
N ILE A 189 5.58 -0.47 10.90
CA ILE A 189 6.28 0.82 11.02
C ILE A 189 5.85 1.63 12.26
N GLY A 190 5.33 0.94 13.28
CA GLY A 190 5.15 1.49 14.63
C GLY A 190 3.84 2.23 14.86
N ILE A 191 2.77 1.93 14.11
CA ILE A 191 1.41 2.37 14.41
C ILE A 191 0.62 1.18 14.97
N THR A 192 0.19 1.28 16.22
CA THR A 192 -0.63 0.24 16.87
C THR A 192 -2.02 0.13 16.25
N ALA A 193 -2.72 -0.99 16.52
CA ALA A 193 -4.09 -1.16 16.02
C ALA A 193 -5.03 -0.09 16.60
N GLU A 194 -4.86 0.22 17.88
CA GLU A 194 -5.59 1.25 18.60
C GLU A 194 -5.38 2.63 17.94
N GLN A 195 -4.11 2.95 17.63
CA GLN A 195 -3.80 4.19 16.92
C GLN A 195 -4.43 4.24 15.52
N PHE A 196 -4.36 3.13 14.78
CA PHE A 196 -5.00 3.05 13.47
C PHE A 196 -6.51 3.35 13.55
N TYR A 197 -7.21 2.71 14.49
CA TYR A 197 -8.65 2.90 14.67
C TYR A 197 -9.04 4.29 15.20
N GLN A 198 -8.13 5.01 15.87
CA GLN A 198 -8.32 6.41 16.23
C GLN A 198 -8.17 7.36 15.04
N ALA A 199 -7.25 7.10 14.12
CA ALA A 199 -6.97 7.98 12.98
C ALA A 199 -7.94 7.77 11.80
N ILE A 200 -8.29 6.51 11.50
CA ILE A 200 -9.05 6.15 10.29
C ILE A 200 -10.43 6.84 10.15
N PRO A 201 -11.19 7.17 11.21
CA PRO A 201 -12.48 7.87 11.06
C PRO A 201 -12.37 9.25 10.42
N SER A 202 -11.19 9.86 10.46
CA SER A 202 -10.92 11.18 9.88
C SER A 202 -10.43 11.14 8.44
N PHE A 203 -10.23 9.96 7.86
CA PHE A 203 -9.81 9.84 6.46
C PHE A 203 -10.95 10.28 5.53
N PRO A 204 -10.72 11.27 4.64
CA PRO A 204 -11.74 11.74 3.73
C PRO A 204 -11.80 10.81 2.50
N LEU A 205 -12.91 10.09 2.35
CA LEU A 205 -13.23 9.30 1.16
C LEU A 205 -14.70 9.53 0.75
#